data_AF-A0A2S4VPF6-F1
#
_entry.id   AF-A0A2S4VPF6-F1
#
_cell.length_a   1.000
_cell.length_b   1.000
_cell.length_c   1.000
_cell.angle_alpha   90.00
_cell.angle_beta   90.00
_cell.angle_gamma   90.00
#
_symmetry.space_group_name_H-M   'P 1'
#
loop_
_entity.id
_entity.type
_entity.pdbx_description
1 polymer ?
#
loop_
_entity_poly.entity_id
_entity_poly.type
_entity_poly.pdbx_seq_one_letter_code
_entity_poly.pdbx_strand_id
1 'polypeptide(L)'
;MADSETDSSTPTTSVLRLLLELEEKFEQTDIREASEVKEELTQDDLKEKGALLVRLESSLLPSIRDQLSCYFTSLDVNEDSREPNPNFKLTCEILSSLEKTWDETRECIESAALDVVPIGTHDHHLKKLKDFRCARLVCGILSLMFDLRLLFSMSISFFRAWQDLSQDSESTKCQYEMSAWNKHVRWSGTRCNKSIGETLKLFQGSDFDIIQDEWQRKEASLNLQLKF
;
A
#
# COMPACT_ATOMS: atom_id res chain seq x y z
N MET A 1 29.90 10.99 -38.40
CA MET A 1 29.51 9.64 -37.94
C MET A 1 29.34 9.78 -36.45
N ALA A 2 28.10 9.91 -35.99
CA ALA A 2 27.79 10.09 -34.59
C ALA A 2 27.64 8.70 -33.98
N ASP A 3 28.53 8.33 -33.06
CA ASP A 3 28.33 7.17 -32.21
C ASP A 3 27.24 7.55 -31.19
N SER A 4 26.07 6.94 -31.37
CA SER A 4 25.00 6.98 -30.40
C SER A 4 25.38 5.96 -29.32
N GLU A 5 25.85 6.44 -28.17
CA GLU A 5 25.90 5.66 -26.94
C GLU A 5 24.47 5.20 -26.62
N THR A 6 24.18 3.94 -26.93
CA THR A 6 23.02 3.24 -26.39
C THR A 6 23.24 3.09 -24.90
N ASP A 7 22.51 3.91 -24.14
CA ASP A 7 22.41 3.89 -22.69
C ASP A 7 21.73 2.56 -22.24
N SER A 8 22.49 1.46 -22.26
CA SER A 8 21.98 0.15 -21.87
C SER A 8 22.06 0.02 -20.34
N SER A 9 21.08 0.60 -19.64
CA SER A 9 20.92 0.35 -18.20
C SER A 9 20.73 -1.16 -17.97
N THR A 10 21.48 -1.76 -17.05
CA THR A 10 21.30 -3.19 -16.73
C THR A 10 19.87 -3.44 -16.18
N PRO A 11 19.28 -4.64 -16.37
CA PRO A 11 17.94 -4.94 -15.86
C PRO A 11 17.75 -4.67 -14.36
N THR A 12 18.79 -4.87 -13.56
CA THR A 12 18.78 -4.55 -12.12
C THR A 12 18.76 -3.03 -11.87
N THR A 13 19.50 -2.24 -12.67
CA THR A 13 19.44 -0.77 -12.64
C THR A 13 18.04 -0.26 -12.95
N SER A 14 17.33 -0.90 -13.89
CA SER A 14 15.94 -0.55 -14.21
C SER A 14 14.98 -0.79 -13.05
N VAL A 15 15.08 -1.94 -12.36
CA VAL A 15 14.23 -2.21 -11.18
C VAL A 15 14.52 -1.25 -10.04
N LEU A 16 15.80 -1.00 -9.73
CA LEU A 16 16.19 -0.06 -8.68
C LEU A 16 15.68 1.36 -8.97
N ARG A 17 15.78 1.80 -10.22
CA ARG A 17 15.26 3.10 -10.65
C ARG A 17 13.75 3.20 -10.44
N LEU A 18 12.98 2.21 -10.90
CA LEU A 18 11.52 2.18 -10.69
C LEU A 18 11.15 2.17 -9.20
N LEU A 19 11.87 1.42 -8.38
CA LEU A 19 11.62 1.41 -6.93
C LEU A 19 11.87 2.76 -6.27
N LEU A 20 12.95 3.45 -6.67
CA LEU A 20 13.26 4.80 -6.19
C LEU A 20 12.19 5.81 -6.64
N GLU A 21 11.77 5.75 -7.91
CA GLU A 21 10.68 6.58 -8.45
C GLU A 21 9.38 6.35 -7.67
N LEU A 22 9.04 5.10 -7.33
CA LEU A 22 7.86 4.76 -6.53
C LEU A 22 7.97 5.17 -5.07
N GLU A 23 9.13 4.97 -4.43
CA GLU A 23 9.37 5.42 -3.05
C GLU A 23 9.20 6.94 -2.93
N GLU A 24 9.78 7.69 -3.88
CA GLU A 24 9.65 9.14 -3.95
C GLU A 24 8.21 9.58 -4.21
N LYS A 25 7.52 8.95 -5.17
CA LYS A 25 6.10 9.23 -5.45
C LYS A 25 5.24 9.04 -4.21
N PHE A 26 5.46 7.98 -3.44
CA PHE A 26 4.69 7.68 -2.24
C PHE A 26 5.09 8.54 -1.03
N GLU A 27 6.29 9.10 -0.99
CA GLU A 27 6.67 10.14 -0.02
C GLU A 27 5.91 11.44 -0.26
N GLN A 28 5.83 11.87 -1.53
CA GLN A 28 5.22 13.13 -1.93
C GLN A 28 3.69 13.05 -2.03
N THR A 29 3.14 11.85 -1.84
CA THR A 29 1.71 11.63 -1.90
C THR A 29 1.07 12.05 -0.59
N ASP A 30 0.27 13.11 -0.68
CA ASP A 30 -0.78 13.38 0.28
C ASP A 30 -2.14 13.04 -0.34
N ILE A 31 -3.09 12.63 0.51
CA ILE A 31 -4.49 12.61 0.13
C ILE A 31 -4.96 14.06 0.02
N ARG A 32 -5.66 14.38 -1.07
CA ARG A 32 -6.21 15.71 -1.30
C ARG A 32 -6.98 16.22 -0.07
N GLU A 33 -6.80 17.50 0.27
CA GLU A 33 -7.64 18.15 1.28
C GLU A 33 -9.11 18.15 0.82
N ALA A 34 -10.03 17.98 1.77
CA ALA A 34 -11.45 18.14 1.48
C ALA A 34 -11.70 19.58 0.98
N SER A 35 -12.48 19.69 -0.10
CA SER A 35 -12.93 20.95 -0.66
C SER A 35 -14.19 21.45 0.06
N GLU A 36 -15.04 22.22 -0.62
CA GLU A 36 -16.30 22.70 -0.03
C GLU A 36 -17.16 21.51 0.41
N VAL A 37 -17.38 21.44 1.72
CA VAL A 37 -18.28 20.47 2.33
C VAL A 37 -19.69 20.75 1.83
N LYS A 38 -20.26 19.82 1.06
CA LYS A 38 -21.64 19.94 0.56
C LYS A 38 -22.63 19.90 1.73
N GLU A 39 -23.58 20.84 1.77
CA GLU A 39 -24.65 20.82 2.79
C GLU A 39 -25.56 19.59 2.67
N GLU A 40 -25.75 19.05 1.45
CA GLU A 40 -26.48 17.80 1.20
C GLU A 40 -25.90 17.03 -0.02
N LEU A 41 -25.97 15.69 0.01
CA LEU A 41 -25.65 14.82 -1.13
C LEU A 41 -26.93 14.41 -1.86
N THR A 42 -26.93 14.53 -3.19
CA THR A 42 -28.03 14.04 -4.02
C THR A 42 -28.06 12.51 -4.07
N GLN A 43 -29.17 11.91 -4.51
CA GLN A 43 -29.21 10.45 -4.71
C GLN A 43 -28.19 9.96 -5.74
N ASP A 44 -27.91 10.77 -6.76
CA ASP A 44 -26.91 10.46 -7.77
C ASP A 44 -25.49 10.51 -7.17
N ASP A 45 -25.19 11.52 -6.35
CA ASP A 45 -23.91 11.58 -5.60
C ASP A 45 -23.72 10.33 -4.72
N LEU A 46 -24.76 9.92 -3.98
CA LEU A 46 -24.70 8.74 -3.11
C LEU A 46 -24.47 7.45 -3.91
N LYS A 47 -25.09 7.34 -5.09
CA LYS A 47 -24.93 6.18 -5.97
C LYS A 47 -23.52 6.14 -6.57
N GLU A 48 -23.00 7.26 -7.04
CA GLU A 48 -21.67 7.38 -7.62
C GLU A 48 -20.58 7.08 -6.57
N LYS A 49 -20.59 7.79 -5.45
CA LYS A 49 -19.62 7.56 -4.35
C LYS A 49 -19.74 6.13 -3.80
N GLY A 50 -20.96 5.60 -3.70
CA GLY A 50 -21.19 4.21 -3.30
C GLY A 50 -20.57 3.20 -4.26
N ALA A 51 -20.65 3.43 -5.57
CA ALA A 51 -20.03 2.56 -6.58
C ALA A 51 -18.50 2.59 -6.49
N LEU A 52 -17.90 3.74 -6.20
CA LEU A 52 -16.45 3.85 -5.94
C LEU A 52 -16.01 3.05 -4.71
N LEU A 53 -16.77 3.13 -3.61
CA LEU A 53 -16.50 2.29 -2.42
C LEU A 53 -16.60 0.79 -2.74
N VAL A 54 -17.58 0.38 -3.55
CA VAL A 54 -17.70 -1.02 -4.00
C VAL A 54 -16.51 -1.42 -4.87
N ARG A 55 -16.03 -0.55 -5.76
CA ARG A 55 -14.84 -0.81 -6.60
C ARG A 55 -13.58 -0.96 -5.75
N LEU A 56 -13.40 -0.14 -4.72
CA LEU A 56 -12.30 -0.26 -3.76
C LEU A 56 -12.32 -1.61 -3.05
N GLU A 57 -13.48 -1.99 -2.50
CA GLU A 57 -13.69 -3.23 -1.75
C GLU A 57 -13.50 -4.49 -2.60
N SER A 58 -14.12 -4.53 -3.78
CA SER A 58 -14.27 -5.75 -4.56
C SER A 58 -13.17 -5.99 -5.61
N SER A 59 -12.44 -4.94 -6.00
CA SER A 59 -11.50 -5.01 -7.12
C SER A 59 -10.13 -4.45 -6.78
N LEU A 60 -10.04 -3.18 -6.37
CA LEU A 60 -8.74 -2.50 -6.27
C LEU A 60 -7.88 -3.03 -5.12
N LEU A 61 -8.42 -3.14 -3.91
CA LEU A 61 -7.68 -3.69 -2.77
C LEU A 61 -7.29 -5.16 -2.95
N PRO A 62 -8.18 -6.05 -3.44
CA PRO A 62 -7.79 -7.40 -3.84
C PRO A 62 -6.70 -7.43 -4.91
N SER A 63 -6.78 -6.58 -5.94
CA SER A 63 -5.77 -6.50 -7.01
C SER A 63 -4.39 -6.13 -6.48
N ILE A 64 -4.31 -5.14 -5.58
CA ILE A 64 -3.04 -4.76 -4.92
C ILE A 64 -2.45 -5.97 -4.18
N ARG A 65 -3.28 -6.70 -3.42
CA ARG A 65 -2.84 -7.89 -2.69
C ARG A 65 -2.30 -8.97 -3.63
N ASP A 66 -2.98 -9.22 -4.75
CA ASP A 66 -2.57 -10.23 -5.72
C ASP A 66 -1.29 -9.82 -6.44
N GLN A 67 -1.15 -8.53 -6.81
CA GLN A 67 0.08 -7.96 -7.36
C GLN A 67 1.25 -8.06 -6.38
N LEU A 68 1.03 -7.81 -5.09
CA LEU A 68 2.05 -8.03 -4.05
C LEU A 68 2.49 -9.49 -3.96
N SER A 69 1.55 -10.44 -4.04
CA SER A 69 1.89 -11.87 -4.07
C SER A 69 2.76 -12.22 -5.28
N CYS A 70 2.39 -11.71 -6.46
CA CYS A 70 3.19 -11.87 -7.68
C CYS A 70 4.58 -11.22 -7.52
N TYR A 71 4.66 -10.04 -6.89
CA TYR A 71 5.90 -9.33 -6.64
C TYR A 71 6.86 -10.14 -5.77
N PHE A 72 6.41 -10.69 -4.65
CA PHE A 72 7.27 -11.55 -3.81
C PHE A 72 7.73 -12.81 -4.53
N THR A 73 6.87 -13.37 -5.38
CA THR A 73 7.22 -14.50 -6.24
C THR A 73 8.28 -14.11 -7.25
N SER A 74 8.19 -12.92 -7.86
CA SER A 74 9.17 -12.46 -8.85
C SER A 74 10.52 -12.12 -8.23
N LEU A 75 10.57 -11.79 -6.94
CA LEU A 75 11.82 -11.58 -6.20
C LEU A 75 12.46 -12.87 -5.70
N ASP A 76 11.76 -14.01 -5.78
CA ASP A 76 12.17 -15.28 -5.17
C ASP A 76 12.44 -15.16 -3.64
N VAL A 77 11.57 -14.39 -2.99
CA VAL A 77 11.68 -14.09 -1.56
C VAL A 77 10.89 -15.13 -0.75
N ASN A 78 11.59 -16.02 -0.06
CA ASN A 78 11.02 -17.03 0.82
C ASN A 78 11.95 -17.33 2.02
N GLU A 79 11.49 -18.14 3.01
CA GLU A 79 12.25 -18.47 4.24
C GLU A 79 13.56 -19.19 3.97
N ASP A 80 13.60 -20.00 2.92
CA ASP A 80 14.71 -20.91 2.61
C ASP A 80 15.65 -20.36 1.54
N SER A 81 15.31 -19.20 0.94
CA SER A 81 16.06 -18.58 -0.14
C SER A 81 17.35 -17.97 0.40
N ARG A 82 18.43 -18.75 0.28
CA ARG A 82 19.81 -18.32 0.57
C ARG A 82 20.41 -17.51 -0.58
N GLU A 83 19.96 -17.80 -1.80
CA GLU A 83 20.43 -17.18 -3.04
C GLU A 83 19.20 -16.84 -3.91
N PRO A 84 18.51 -15.72 -3.62
CA PRO A 84 17.34 -15.34 -4.39
C PRO A 84 17.71 -15.05 -5.85
N ASN A 85 16.85 -15.48 -6.76
CA ASN A 85 17.01 -15.25 -8.20
C ASN A 85 15.86 -14.38 -8.77
N PRO A 86 15.92 -13.04 -8.57
CA PRO A 86 14.85 -12.14 -8.96
C PRO A 86 14.69 -12.06 -10.49
N ASN A 87 13.45 -12.19 -10.96
CA ASN A 87 13.09 -11.94 -12.34
C ASN A 87 12.87 -10.44 -12.56
N PHE A 88 13.91 -9.73 -13.00
CA PHE A 88 13.87 -8.27 -13.16
C PHE A 88 12.77 -7.78 -14.09
N LYS A 89 12.56 -8.45 -15.23
CA LYS A 89 11.55 -8.05 -16.22
C LYS A 89 10.14 -8.14 -15.62
N LEU A 90 9.81 -9.29 -15.04
CA LEU A 90 8.53 -9.51 -14.38
C LEU A 90 8.34 -8.55 -13.20
N THR A 91 9.41 -8.30 -12.44
CA THR A 91 9.39 -7.36 -11.31
C THR A 91 9.04 -5.93 -11.78
N CYS A 92 9.65 -5.43 -12.86
CA CYS A 92 9.30 -4.13 -13.44
C CYS A 92 7.83 -4.09 -13.88
N GLU A 93 7.36 -5.11 -14.59
CA GLU A 93 5.97 -5.19 -15.08
C GLU A 93 4.96 -5.14 -13.92
N ILE A 94 5.23 -5.87 -12.84
CA ILE A 94 4.38 -5.88 -11.65
C ILE A 94 4.41 -4.52 -10.94
N LEU A 95 5.58 -3.90 -10.76
CA LEU A 95 5.70 -2.58 -10.12
C LEU A 95 4.94 -1.50 -10.89
N SER A 96 5.06 -1.47 -12.23
CA SER A 96 4.31 -0.53 -13.06
C SER A 96 2.80 -0.81 -13.04
N SER A 97 2.38 -2.07 -12.91
CA SER A 97 0.96 -2.39 -12.74
C SER A 97 0.44 -1.96 -11.37
N LEU A 98 1.23 -2.19 -10.31
CA LEU A 98 0.90 -1.81 -8.94
C LEU A 98 0.75 -0.30 -8.80
N GLU A 99 1.65 0.47 -9.44
CA GLU A 99 1.56 1.93 -9.47
C GLU A 99 0.22 2.41 -10.04
N LYS A 100 -0.20 1.87 -11.19
CA LYS A 100 -1.48 2.23 -11.81
C LYS A 100 -2.66 1.87 -10.93
N THR A 101 -2.66 0.67 -10.36
CA THR A 101 -3.72 0.24 -9.43
C THR A 101 -3.76 1.12 -8.18
N TRP A 102 -2.61 1.57 -7.68
CA TRP A 102 -2.53 2.51 -6.57
C TRP A 102 -3.10 3.88 -6.93
N ASP A 103 -2.76 4.44 -8.09
CA ASP A 103 -3.29 5.72 -8.54
C ASP A 103 -4.81 5.68 -8.66
N GLU A 104 -5.36 4.60 -9.23
CA GLU A 104 -6.80 4.37 -9.27
C GLU A 104 -7.43 4.23 -7.88
N THR A 105 -6.73 3.57 -6.95
CA THR A 105 -7.16 3.40 -5.55
C THR A 105 -7.26 4.76 -4.85
N ARG A 106 -6.24 5.60 -5.03
CA ARG A 106 -6.21 6.96 -4.48
C ARG A 106 -7.36 7.79 -5.03
N GLU A 107 -7.49 7.86 -6.34
CA GLU A 107 -8.54 8.65 -7.00
C GLU A 107 -9.94 8.18 -6.54
N CYS A 108 -10.15 6.87 -6.41
CA CYS A 108 -11.40 6.32 -5.93
C CYS A 108 -11.68 6.71 -4.48
N ILE A 109 -10.70 6.61 -3.57
CA ILE A 109 -10.94 6.96 -2.16
C ILE A 109 -11.15 8.47 -1.99
N GLU A 110 -10.39 9.30 -2.69
CA GLU A 110 -10.55 10.75 -2.66
C GLU A 110 -11.95 11.15 -3.15
N SER A 111 -12.36 10.61 -4.29
CA SER A 111 -13.66 10.92 -4.89
C SER A 111 -14.84 10.38 -4.05
N ALA A 112 -14.67 9.23 -3.40
CA ALA A 112 -15.73 8.61 -2.61
C ALA A 112 -15.87 9.20 -1.21
N ALA A 113 -14.73 9.43 -0.53
CA ALA A 113 -14.67 9.68 0.90
C ALA A 113 -14.41 11.15 1.27
N LEU A 114 -13.93 11.98 0.34
CA LEU A 114 -13.86 13.43 0.55
C LEU A 114 -15.19 14.11 0.20
N ASP A 115 -15.36 15.33 0.70
CA ASP A 115 -16.50 16.21 0.41
C ASP A 115 -17.86 15.59 0.83
N VAL A 116 -17.88 14.88 1.97
CA VAL A 116 -19.08 14.30 2.58
C VAL A 116 -19.80 15.33 3.44
N VAL A 117 -21.13 15.22 3.56
CA VAL A 117 -22.02 16.12 4.32
C VAL A 117 -21.56 16.31 5.78
N PRO A 118 -21.64 17.53 6.37
CA PRO A 118 -21.26 17.75 7.76
C PRO A 118 -22.08 16.89 8.72
N ILE A 119 -21.46 16.58 9.85
CA ILE A 119 -22.02 15.74 10.91
C ILE A 119 -23.35 16.34 11.41
N GLY A 120 -24.43 15.56 11.24
CA GLY A 120 -25.73 15.78 11.86
C GLY A 120 -26.30 14.46 12.39
N THR A 121 -27.35 14.52 13.21
CA THR A 121 -27.97 13.34 13.83
C THR A 121 -28.81 12.47 12.88
N HIS A 122 -28.89 12.84 11.59
CA HIS A 122 -29.74 12.20 10.58
C HIS A 122 -28.93 11.57 9.42
N ASP A 123 -27.75 11.03 9.72
CA ASP A 123 -26.81 10.45 8.73
C ASP A 123 -27.19 9.03 8.24
N HIS A 124 -28.28 8.45 8.76
CA HIS A 124 -28.64 7.05 8.49
C HIS A 124 -28.77 6.74 6.98
N HIS A 125 -29.25 7.70 6.20
CA HIS A 125 -29.40 7.55 4.75
C HIS A 125 -28.06 7.45 4.00
N LEU A 126 -26.95 7.90 4.59
CA LEU A 126 -25.60 7.87 4.00
C LEU A 126 -24.98 6.46 4.03
N LYS A 127 -25.45 5.54 4.89
CA LYS A 127 -24.99 4.15 4.97
C LYS A 127 -23.45 4.03 5.09
N LYS A 128 -22.77 3.54 4.04
CA LYS A 128 -21.29 3.40 4.02
C LYS A 128 -20.57 4.75 3.86
N LEU A 129 -21.28 5.79 3.42
CA LEU A 129 -20.76 7.15 3.17
C LEU A 129 -20.89 8.08 4.39
N LYS A 130 -21.14 7.54 5.59
CA LYS A 130 -21.07 8.34 6.81
C LYS A 130 -19.66 8.89 6.99
N ASP A 131 -19.56 10.15 7.38
CA ASP A 131 -18.28 10.85 7.51
C ASP A 131 -17.26 10.06 8.34
N PHE A 132 -17.65 9.56 9.52
CA PHE A 132 -16.74 8.77 10.36
C PHE A 132 -16.24 7.49 9.67
N ARG A 133 -17.04 6.85 8.81
CA ARG A 133 -16.63 5.66 8.07
C ARG A 133 -15.66 6.03 6.96
N CYS A 134 -15.97 7.09 6.21
CA CYS A 134 -15.10 7.65 5.19
C CYS A 134 -13.74 8.04 5.76
N ALA A 135 -13.71 8.74 6.90
CA ALA A 135 -12.48 9.08 7.61
C ALA A 135 -11.65 7.83 7.98
N ARG A 136 -12.31 6.77 8.48
CA ARG A 136 -11.64 5.50 8.80
C ARG A 136 -11.08 4.80 7.55
N LEU A 137 -11.83 4.79 6.46
CA LEU A 137 -11.39 4.23 5.19
C LEU A 137 -10.18 4.99 4.63
N VAL A 138 -10.21 6.33 4.67
CA VAL A 138 -9.08 7.19 4.33
C VAL A 138 -7.85 6.84 5.17
N CYS A 139 -7.99 6.70 6.49
CA CYS A 139 -6.88 6.25 7.36
C CYS A 139 -6.36 4.85 6.99
N GLY A 140 -7.24 3.92 6.60
CA GLY A 140 -6.86 2.58 6.14
C GLY A 140 -6.01 2.63 4.88
N ILE A 141 -6.43 3.42 3.88
CA ILE A 141 -5.67 3.62 2.64
C ILE A 141 -4.34 4.33 2.91
N LEU A 142 -4.29 5.36 3.76
CA LEU A 142 -3.03 5.99 4.17
C LEU A 142 -2.08 5.00 4.84
N SER A 143 -2.59 4.13 5.71
CA SER A 143 -1.78 3.09 6.37
C SER A 143 -1.17 2.13 5.33
N LEU A 144 -1.96 1.73 4.32
CA LEU A 144 -1.46 0.94 3.20
C LEU A 144 -0.41 1.69 2.38
N MET A 145 -0.57 2.99 2.13
CA MET A 145 0.42 3.82 1.45
C MET A 145 1.77 3.80 2.18
N PHE A 146 1.76 4.01 3.50
CA PHE A 146 2.97 3.97 4.33
C PHE A 146 3.63 2.60 4.28
N ASP A 147 2.85 1.52 4.33
CA ASP A 147 3.39 0.16 4.26
C ASP A 147 3.95 -0.18 2.87
N LEU A 148 3.34 0.29 1.79
CA LEU A 148 3.86 0.14 0.41
C LEU A 148 5.18 0.90 0.23
N ARG A 149 5.26 2.13 0.74
CA ARG A 149 6.50 2.90 0.73
C ARG A 149 7.62 2.18 1.50
N LEU A 150 7.29 1.67 2.69
CA LEU A 150 8.23 0.87 3.49
C LEU A 150 8.68 -0.38 2.72
N LEU A 151 7.77 -1.06 2.03
CA LEU A 151 8.11 -2.18 1.16
C LEU A 151 9.11 -1.78 0.07
N PHE A 152 8.88 -0.67 -0.65
CA PHE A 152 9.81 -0.21 -1.68
C PHE A 152 11.19 0.11 -1.11
N SER A 153 11.26 0.76 0.05
CA SER A 153 12.52 1.05 0.75
C SER A 153 13.30 -0.23 1.11
N MET A 154 12.60 -1.24 1.64
CA MET A 154 13.20 -2.55 1.95
C MET A 154 13.65 -3.27 0.67
N SER A 155 12.87 -3.17 -0.41
CA SER A 155 13.21 -3.75 -1.70
C SER A 155 14.43 -3.11 -2.34
N ILE A 156 14.61 -1.80 -2.22
CA ILE A 156 15.83 -1.11 -2.70
C ILE A 156 17.06 -1.67 -1.98
N SER A 157 16.98 -1.83 -0.67
CA SER A 157 18.07 -2.39 0.13
C SER A 157 18.32 -3.86 -0.21
N PHE A 158 17.26 -4.63 -0.46
CA PHE A 158 17.35 -6.01 -0.97
C PHE A 158 18.08 -6.08 -2.31
N PHE A 159 17.73 -5.25 -3.30
CA PHE A 159 18.38 -5.27 -4.61
C PHE A 159 19.85 -4.84 -4.55
N ARG A 160 20.21 -3.90 -3.67
CA ARG A 160 21.61 -3.54 -3.42
C ARG A 160 22.39 -4.73 -2.83
N ALA A 161 21.86 -5.37 -1.79
CA ALA A 161 22.49 -6.54 -1.19
C ALA A 161 22.59 -7.73 -2.17
N TRP A 162 21.58 -7.89 -3.03
CA TRP A 162 21.61 -8.88 -4.10
C TRP A 162 22.73 -8.60 -5.11
N GLN A 163 22.92 -7.34 -5.51
CA GLN A 163 24.02 -6.95 -6.40
C GLN A 163 25.38 -7.25 -5.76
N ASP A 164 25.57 -6.91 -4.49
CA ASP A 164 26.81 -7.18 -3.76
C ASP A 164 27.08 -8.69 -3.68
N LEU A 165 26.06 -9.49 -3.35
CA LEU A 165 26.17 -10.96 -3.34
C LEU A 165 26.47 -11.54 -4.74
N SER A 166 25.90 -10.96 -5.80
CA SER A 166 26.15 -11.42 -7.18
C SER A 166 27.59 -11.15 -7.64
N GLN A 167 28.26 -10.15 -7.05
CA GLN A 167 29.65 -9.82 -7.33
C GLN A 167 30.63 -10.62 -6.48
N ASP A 168 30.25 -10.96 -5.25
CA ASP A 168 31.07 -11.73 -4.30
C ASP A 168 30.20 -12.77 -3.55
N SER A 169 29.94 -13.89 -4.21
CA SER A 169 29.05 -14.94 -3.68
C SER A 169 29.63 -15.72 -2.50
N GLU A 170 30.96 -15.70 -2.33
CA GLU A 170 31.66 -16.38 -1.22
C GLU A 170 31.71 -15.52 0.05
N SER A 171 31.38 -14.23 -0.04
CA SER A 171 31.34 -13.32 1.09
C SER A 171 30.23 -13.69 2.08
N THR A 172 30.64 -14.15 3.27
CA THR A 172 29.73 -14.40 4.40
C THR A 172 28.97 -13.15 4.83
N LYS A 173 29.57 -11.97 4.67
CA LYS A 173 28.91 -10.69 4.93
C LYS A 173 27.77 -10.44 3.95
N CYS A 174 28.02 -10.59 2.64
CA CYS A 174 26.99 -10.39 1.61
C CYS A 174 25.83 -11.39 1.76
N GLN A 175 26.13 -12.65 2.10
CA GLN A 175 25.10 -13.66 2.39
C GLN A 175 24.24 -13.28 3.62
N TYR A 176 24.87 -12.77 4.69
CA TYR A 176 24.14 -12.31 5.87
C TYR A 176 23.24 -11.11 5.55
N GLU A 177 23.76 -10.10 4.85
CA GLU A 177 23.00 -8.92 4.44
C GLU A 177 21.82 -9.29 3.53
N MET A 178 22.05 -10.18 2.55
CA MET A 178 20.99 -10.71 1.68
C MET A 178 19.87 -11.38 2.50
N SER A 179 20.23 -12.25 3.45
CA SER A 179 19.27 -12.93 4.33
C SER A 179 18.49 -11.96 5.21
N ALA A 180 19.15 -10.93 5.74
CA ALA A 180 18.51 -9.88 6.54
C ALA A 180 17.48 -9.11 5.69
N TRP A 181 17.87 -8.64 4.50
CA TRP A 181 16.97 -7.88 3.65
C TRP A 181 15.82 -8.70 3.07
N ASN A 182 16.03 -9.99 2.78
CA ASN A 182 14.94 -10.91 2.46
C ASN A 182 13.87 -10.92 3.58
N LYS A 183 14.29 -11.07 4.84
CA LYS A 183 13.36 -11.02 5.98
C LYS A 183 12.63 -9.68 6.10
N HIS A 184 13.33 -8.57 5.88
CA HIS A 184 12.73 -7.24 5.93
C HIS A 184 11.69 -7.02 4.83
N VAL A 185 11.95 -7.44 3.59
CA VAL A 185 10.98 -7.39 2.47
C VAL A 185 9.74 -8.23 2.77
N ARG A 186 9.90 -9.43 3.37
CA ARG A 186 8.75 -10.26 3.78
C ARG A 186 7.93 -9.63 4.88
N TRP A 187 8.61 -9.04 5.86
CA TRP A 187 7.96 -8.36 6.96
C TRP A 187 7.15 -7.15 6.47
N SER A 188 7.71 -6.31 5.60
CA SER A 188 6.96 -5.18 5.01
C SER A 188 5.80 -5.65 4.13
N GLY A 189 5.95 -6.74 3.39
CA GLY A 189 4.85 -7.39 2.67
C GLY A 189 3.71 -7.85 3.57
N THR A 190 4.05 -8.45 4.72
CA THR A 190 3.06 -8.85 5.73
C THR A 190 2.29 -7.65 6.27
N ARG A 191 2.96 -6.51 6.46
CA ARG A 191 2.31 -5.26 6.86
C ARG A 191 1.32 -4.75 5.81
N CYS A 192 1.73 -4.71 4.54
CA CYS A 192 0.84 -4.32 3.43
C CYS A 192 -0.44 -5.18 3.43
N ASN A 193 -0.28 -6.51 3.51
CA ASN A 193 -1.40 -7.45 3.56
C ASN A 193 -2.31 -7.24 4.78
N LYS A 194 -1.71 -6.92 5.94
CA LYS A 194 -2.47 -6.59 7.15
C LYS A 194 -3.29 -5.31 6.93
N SER A 195 -2.70 -4.24 6.41
CA SER A 195 -3.38 -2.97 6.13
C SER A 195 -4.51 -3.12 5.11
N ILE A 196 -4.30 -3.94 4.06
CA ILE A 196 -5.36 -4.31 3.12
C ILE A 196 -6.49 -5.04 3.84
N GLY A 197 -6.17 -6.05 4.66
CA GLY A 197 -7.16 -6.82 5.41
C GLY A 197 -7.95 -5.99 6.42
N GLU A 198 -7.29 -5.09 7.14
CA GLU A 198 -7.94 -4.16 8.07
C GLU A 198 -8.85 -3.18 7.33
N THR A 199 -8.41 -2.65 6.18
CA THR A 199 -9.24 -1.76 5.36
C THR A 199 -10.46 -2.48 4.80
N LEU A 200 -10.32 -3.73 4.33
CA LEU A 200 -11.45 -4.55 3.88
C LEU A 200 -12.47 -4.82 4.98
N LYS A 201 -12.01 -5.01 6.23
CA LYS A 201 -12.93 -5.15 7.39
C LYS A 201 -13.74 -3.88 7.62
N LEU A 202 -13.18 -2.69 7.38
CA LEU A 202 -13.93 -1.43 7.49
C LEU A 202 -15.03 -1.30 6.44
N PHE A 203 -14.87 -1.91 5.26
CA PHE A 203 -15.93 -1.95 4.24
C PHE A 203 -17.09 -2.90 4.62
N GLN A 204 -16.78 -3.98 5.33
CA GLN A 204 -17.71 -5.07 5.63
C GLN A 204 -18.40 -4.92 6.99
N GLY A 205 -17.72 -4.30 7.96
CA GLY A 205 -18.18 -4.17 9.34
C GLY A 205 -19.36 -3.21 9.50
N SER A 206 -20.21 -3.51 10.47
CA SER A 206 -21.25 -2.59 10.93
C SER A 206 -20.64 -1.36 11.60
N ASP A 207 -21.44 -0.31 11.80
CA ASP A 207 -20.99 0.88 12.55
C ASP A 207 -20.53 0.51 13.97
N PHE A 208 -21.22 -0.47 14.59
CA PHE A 208 -20.86 -0.97 15.91
C PHE A 208 -19.50 -1.68 15.91
N ASP A 209 -19.21 -2.51 14.90
CA ASP A 209 -17.92 -3.20 14.80
C ASP A 209 -16.75 -2.21 14.70
N ILE A 210 -16.92 -1.12 13.94
CA ILE A 210 -15.90 -0.08 13.77
C ILE A 210 -15.67 0.68 15.07
N ILE A 211 -16.75 1.06 15.77
CA ILE A 211 -16.67 1.77 17.05
C ILE A 211 -16.03 0.88 18.12
N GLN A 212 -16.41 -0.40 18.17
CA GLN A 212 -15.87 -1.36 19.12
C GLN A 212 -14.36 -1.57 18.91
N ASP A 213 -13.91 -1.72 17.67
CA ASP A 213 -12.49 -1.86 17.32
C ASP A 213 -11.69 -0.61 17.73
N GLU A 214 -12.26 0.59 17.55
CA GLU A 214 -11.64 1.83 18.06
C GLU A 214 -11.52 1.84 19.58
N TRP A 215 -12.59 1.47 20.30
CA TRP A 215 -12.58 1.43 21.75
C TRP A 215 -11.54 0.46 22.28
N GLN A 216 -11.44 -0.74 21.68
CA GLN A 216 -10.43 -1.74 22.04
C GLN A 216 -9.00 -1.25 21.80
N ARG A 217 -8.74 -0.53 20.70
CA ARG A 217 -7.43 0.10 20.46
C ARG A 217 -7.09 1.16 21.51
N LYS A 218 -8.04 2.01 21.87
CA LYS A 218 -7.85 3.04 22.91
C LYS A 218 -7.62 2.42 24.28
N GLU A 219 -8.41 1.41 24.64
CA GLU A 219 -8.24 0.65 25.88
C GLU A 219 -6.84 0.02 25.96
N ALA A 220 -6.38 -0.65 24.90
CA ALA A 220 -5.04 -1.24 24.85
C ALA A 220 -3.93 -0.18 25.02
N SER A 221 -4.06 0.98 24.38
CA SER A 221 -3.13 2.10 24.52
C SER A 221 -3.08 2.63 25.95
N LEU A 222 -4.25 2.84 26.58
CA LEU A 222 -4.35 3.29 27.96
C LEU A 222 -3.76 2.25 28.93
N ASN A 223 -4.01 0.97 28.70
CA ASN A 223 -3.45 -0.12 29.51
C ASN A 223 -1.92 -0.22 29.40
N LEU A 224 -1.32 0.14 28.27
CA LEU A 224 0.13 0.23 28.14
C LEU A 224 0.70 1.40 28.95
N GLN A 225 -0.03 2.50 29.08
CA GLN A 225 0.37 3.68 29.86
C GLN A 225 0.15 3.52 31.37
N LEU A 226 -0.72 2.60 31.79
CA LEU A 226 -1.07 2.36 33.20
C LEU A 226 -0.27 1.23 33.88
N LYS A 227 0.69 0.61 33.20
CA LYS A 227 1.60 -0.36 33.82
C LYS A 227 2.66 0.37 34.64
N PHE A 228 2.49 0.34 35.98
CA PHE A 228 3.48 0.74 36.98
C PHE A 228 4.64 -0.26 37.07
#